data_AF-A0A355TC38-F1
#
_entry.id   AF-A0A355TC38-F1
#
_cell.length_a   1.000
_cell.length_b   1.000
_cell.length_c   1.000
_cell.angle_alpha   90.00
_cell.angle_beta   90.00
_cell.angle_gamma   90.00
#
_symmetry.space_group_name_H-M   'P 1'
#
loop_
_entity.id
_entity.type
_entity.pdbx_description
1 polymer ?
#
loop_
_entity_poly.entity_id
_entity_poly.type
_entity_poly.pdbx_seq_one_letter_code
_entity_poly.pdbx_strand_id
1 'polypeptide(L)'
;MALYEKNWRKTTMKKSQSFFATILLLVSLAFPVQVRAEEFVHLSFDNILKTLVRFGTLDLRYNQVIDLYGRVMVCDLYQEYHHDDFQWQRIRGVLRKSIKKEVGLFPTAYKYDTEMQLGKYDFENEIYLFSSGTIQYNVNVFNIETNVRDYCGKGAGLKLPSSFSLVLDQPVRVLGLPMTKKEGEVFLKRMEKEDNLDRIVYARFNINIIFVEPFLKKTIRTEEEARLDYQKGKAQENIFVERKIKLDGHLDSIEYYEDKARTKMIYKYTP
;
A
#
# COMPACT_ATOMS: atom_id res chain seq x y z
N MET A 1 40.02 3.21 36.27
CA MET A 1 38.61 3.41 35.88
C MET A 1 38.00 4.40 36.86
N ALA A 2 37.74 5.62 36.38
CA ALA A 2 37.33 6.75 37.20
C ALA A 2 35.83 6.67 37.57
N LEU A 3 35.57 6.94 38.85
CA LEU A 3 34.28 7.04 39.50
C LEU A 3 33.49 8.25 38.98
N TYR A 4 32.22 8.06 38.61
CA TYR A 4 31.28 9.13 38.27
C TYR A 4 30.23 9.23 39.38
N GLU A 5 30.38 10.24 40.24
CA GLU A 5 29.45 10.60 41.32
C GLU A 5 28.53 11.77 40.91
N LYS A 6 27.28 11.72 41.42
CA LYS A 6 26.36 12.83 41.77
C LYS A 6 25.86 13.80 40.68
N ASN A 7 24.54 13.81 40.49
CA ASN A 7 23.70 14.92 41.02
C ASN A 7 22.20 14.64 40.87
N TRP A 8 21.53 14.27 41.97
CA TRP A 8 20.07 14.29 42.08
C TRP A 8 19.64 15.60 42.74
N ARG A 9 19.13 16.55 41.94
CA ARG A 9 18.50 17.78 42.46
C ARG A 9 17.08 17.46 42.95
N LYS A 10 16.87 17.72 44.25
CA LYS A 10 15.56 17.77 44.90
C LYS A 10 14.76 18.95 44.35
N THR A 11 13.58 18.70 43.78
CA THR A 11 12.58 19.74 43.49
C THR A 11 11.48 19.67 44.54
N THR A 12 11.37 20.75 45.29
CA THR A 12 10.41 20.99 46.38
C THR A 12 9.00 21.23 45.82
N MET A 13 8.03 20.46 46.34
CA MET A 13 6.59 20.73 46.18
C MET A 13 6.18 22.01 46.90
N LYS A 14 5.57 22.95 46.18
CA LYS A 14 4.78 24.06 46.76
C LYS A 14 3.30 23.77 46.54
N LYS A 15 2.58 23.52 47.64
CA LYS A 15 1.11 23.60 47.72
C LYS A 15 0.71 25.08 47.63
N SER A 16 -0.24 25.41 46.76
CA SER A 16 -1.02 26.64 46.86
C SER A 16 -2.47 26.37 46.51
N GLN A 17 -3.33 26.94 47.33
CA GLN A 17 -4.77 26.75 47.45
C GLN A 17 -5.57 27.58 46.42
N SER A 18 -6.65 26.95 45.94
CA SER A 18 -8.04 27.44 45.88
C SER A 18 -8.48 28.65 45.01
N PHE A 19 -9.72 28.49 44.52
CA PHE A 19 -10.66 29.43 43.90
C PHE A 19 -10.37 29.94 42.49
N PHE A 20 -11.12 29.43 41.50
CA PHE A 20 -12.16 30.20 40.78
C PHE A 20 -13.03 29.22 39.97
N ALA A 21 -14.27 29.05 40.43
CA ALA A 21 -15.33 28.38 39.67
C ALA A 21 -15.72 29.28 38.49
N THR A 22 -15.14 29.01 37.32
CA THR A 22 -15.58 29.61 36.06
C THR A 22 -16.28 28.50 35.28
N ILE A 23 -17.61 28.59 35.21
CA ILE A 23 -18.44 27.75 34.34
C ILE A 23 -18.07 28.14 32.91
N LEU A 24 -17.07 27.44 32.35
CA LEU A 24 -16.77 27.50 30.93
C LEU A 24 -17.88 26.72 30.22
N LEU A 25 -18.75 27.43 29.52
CA LEU A 25 -19.57 26.87 28.46
C LEU A 25 -18.61 26.19 27.47
N LEU A 26 -18.41 24.89 27.63
CA LEU A 26 -17.86 23.99 26.62
C LEU A 26 -18.88 23.94 25.49
N VAL A 27 -18.91 25.01 24.68
CA VAL A 27 -19.40 24.92 23.31
C VAL A 27 -18.46 23.90 22.67
N SER A 28 -18.93 22.67 22.60
CA SER A 28 -18.38 21.60 21.79
C SER A 28 -18.38 22.11 20.35
N LEU A 29 -17.33 22.84 20.00
CA LEU A 29 -16.89 23.04 18.63
C LEU A 29 -16.54 21.65 18.13
N ALA A 30 -17.58 20.93 17.70
CA ALA A 30 -17.45 19.82 16.79
C ALA A 30 -16.86 20.44 15.52
N PHE A 31 -15.53 20.60 15.52
CA PHE A 31 -14.81 20.82 14.29
C PHE A 31 -15.27 19.68 13.39
N PRO A 32 -15.93 19.97 12.26
CA PRO A 32 -16.31 18.93 11.34
C PRO A 32 -15.03 18.15 11.08
N VAL A 33 -15.06 16.85 11.39
CA VAL A 33 -13.97 15.95 11.03
C VAL A 33 -13.90 16.12 9.53
N GLN A 34 -12.93 16.90 9.05
CA GLN A 34 -12.70 17.11 7.64
C GLN A 34 -12.43 15.71 7.11
N VAL A 35 -13.43 15.17 6.41
CA VAL A 35 -13.28 13.96 5.63
C VAL A 35 -12.14 14.29 4.67
N ARG A 36 -10.93 13.88 5.04
CA ARG A 36 -9.78 14.03 4.16
C ARG A 36 -10.14 13.22 2.93
N ALA A 37 -10.08 13.87 1.77
CA ALA A 37 -10.15 13.15 0.50
C ALA A 37 -9.21 11.94 0.63
N GLU A 38 -9.74 10.74 0.39
CA GLU A 38 -8.98 9.51 0.56
C GLU A 38 -7.75 9.57 -0.34
N GLU A 39 -6.57 9.59 0.26
CA GLU A 39 -5.33 9.75 -0.48
C GLU A 39 -4.93 8.39 -1.06
N PHE A 40 -5.09 8.22 -2.37
CA PHE A 40 -4.66 7.02 -3.07
C PHE A 40 -3.12 6.93 -3.08
N VAL A 41 -2.57 5.92 -2.43
CA VAL A 41 -1.11 5.72 -2.34
C VAL A 41 -0.58 4.92 -3.52
N HIS A 42 0.71 5.05 -3.83
CA HIS A 42 1.34 4.20 -4.84
C HIS A 42 1.41 2.74 -4.37
N LEU A 43 1.23 1.82 -5.31
CA LEU A 43 1.52 0.39 -5.12
C LEU A 43 3.02 0.19 -4.92
N SER A 44 3.42 -0.03 -3.67
CA SER A 44 4.78 -0.41 -3.27
C SER A 44 4.74 -1.64 -2.38
N PHE A 45 5.86 -2.34 -2.27
CA PHE A 45 5.95 -3.52 -1.40
C PHE A 45 5.60 -3.20 0.06
N ASP A 46 6.08 -2.07 0.59
CA ASP A 46 5.80 -1.60 1.95
C ASP A 46 4.31 -1.34 2.19
N ASN A 47 3.65 -0.68 1.23
CA ASN A 47 2.22 -0.39 1.33
C ASN A 47 1.39 -1.68 1.24
N ILE A 48 1.78 -2.61 0.35
CA ILE A 48 1.15 -3.92 0.25
C ILE A 48 1.32 -4.68 1.57
N LEU A 49 2.53 -4.76 2.13
CA LEU A 49 2.78 -5.40 3.43
C LEU A 49 1.87 -4.84 4.53
N LYS A 50 1.74 -3.51 4.62
CA LYS A 50 0.80 -2.84 5.55
C LYS A 50 -0.65 -3.24 5.28
N THR A 51 -1.05 -3.35 4.01
CA THR A 51 -2.40 -3.79 3.63
C THR A 51 -2.66 -5.23 4.05
N LEU A 52 -1.71 -6.14 3.82
CA LEU A 52 -1.85 -7.53 4.26
C LEU A 52 -2.00 -7.63 5.78
N VAL A 53 -1.32 -6.78 6.56
CA VAL A 53 -1.53 -6.67 8.02
C VAL A 53 -2.93 -6.10 8.33
N ARG A 54 -3.36 -5.03 7.65
CA ARG A 54 -4.67 -4.39 7.87
C ARG A 54 -5.83 -5.34 7.65
N PHE A 55 -5.75 -6.18 6.62
CA PHE A 55 -6.77 -7.19 6.33
C PHE A 55 -6.64 -8.47 7.17
N GLY A 56 -5.68 -8.53 8.11
CA GLY A 56 -5.46 -9.70 8.97
C GLY A 56 -4.88 -10.90 8.23
N THR A 57 -4.52 -10.75 6.95
CA THR A 57 -3.82 -11.76 6.16
C THR A 57 -2.46 -12.07 6.77
N LEU A 58 -1.81 -11.07 7.37
CA LEU A 58 -0.60 -11.22 8.19
C LEU A 58 -0.93 -11.07 9.68
N ASP A 59 -0.98 -12.19 10.38
CA ASP A 59 -1.38 -12.23 11.77
C ASP A 59 -0.21 -11.89 12.71
N LEU A 60 -0.32 -10.72 13.35
CA LEU A 60 0.69 -10.18 14.26
C LEU A 60 0.91 -11.03 15.52
N ARG A 61 0.09 -12.06 15.80
CA ARG A 61 0.34 -13.01 16.89
C ARG A 61 1.61 -13.84 16.64
N TYR A 62 1.97 -14.08 15.39
CA TYR A 62 3.15 -14.87 15.03
C TYR A 62 4.41 -14.01 14.98
N ASN A 63 5.49 -14.47 15.62
CA ASN A 63 6.77 -13.74 15.64
C ASN A 63 7.38 -13.60 14.25
N GLN A 64 7.20 -14.61 13.37
CA GLN A 64 7.67 -14.60 11.99
C GLN A 64 7.07 -13.44 11.17
N VAL A 65 5.83 -13.04 11.47
CA VAL A 65 5.18 -11.88 10.83
C VAL A 65 5.81 -10.57 11.32
N ILE A 66 6.12 -10.48 12.61
CA ILE A 66 6.81 -9.30 13.17
C ILE A 66 8.24 -9.21 12.63
N ASP A 67 8.92 -10.35 12.45
CA ASP A 67 10.25 -10.41 11.87
C ASP A 67 10.23 -10.00 10.39
N LEU A 68 9.26 -10.51 9.62
CA LEU A 68 9.01 -10.05 8.24
C LEU A 68 8.81 -8.54 8.21
N TYR A 69 7.97 -7.99 9.08
CA TYR A 69 7.75 -6.55 9.17
C TYR A 69 9.04 -5.80 9.53
N GLY A 70 9.81 -6.33 10.47
CA GLY A 70 11.11 -5.78 10.87
C GLY A 70 12.09 -5.66 9.72
N ARG A 71 12.22 -6.73 8.93
CA ARG A 71 13.13 -6.84 7.78
C ARG A 71 12.80 -5.90 6.62
N VAL A 72 11.54 -5.48 6.52
CA VAL A 72 11.04 -4.62 5.43
C VAL A 72 10.96 -3.17 5.88
N MET A 73 10.37 -2.92 7.05
CA MET A 73 10.00 -1.57 7.49
C MET A 73 11.03 -0.91 8.42
N VAL A 74 11.81 -1.69 9.18
CA VAL A 74 12.77 -1.18 10.19
C VAL A 74 14.08 -1.95 10.12
N CYS A 75 14.67 -1.97 8.93
CA CYS A 75 15.78 -2.85 8.62
C CYS A 75 17.00 -2.69 9.56
N ASP A 76 17.42 -1.46 9.84
CA ASP A 76 18.61 -1.19 10.68
C ASP A 76 18.47 -1.85 12.06
N LEU A 77 17.28 -1.70 12.67
CA LEU A 77 16.96 -2.30 13.96
C LEU A 77 16.94 -3.83 13.90
N TYR A 78 16.42 -4.40 12.81
CA TYR A 78 16.47 -5.84 12.59
C TYR A 78 17.93 -6.32 12.50
N GLN A 79 18.74 -5.71 11.65
CA GLN A 79 20.13 -6.12 11.44
C GLN A 79 20.95 -6.06 12.74
N GLU A 80 20.79 -4.99 13.51
CA GLU A 80 21.55 -4.77 14.75
C GLU A 80 21.17 -5.77 15.85
N TYR A 81 19.87 -6.04 16.05
CA TYR A 81 19.39 -6.74 17.25
C TYR A 81 18.85 -8.15 17.03
N HIS A 82 18.59 -8.60 15.79
CA HIS A 82 17.94 -9.90 15.57
C HIS A 82 18.74 -11.13 16.05
N HIS A 83 20.04 -10.98 16.30
CA HIS A 83 20.89 -12.04 16.85
C HIS A 83 20.82 -12.15 18.38
N ASP A 84 20.30 -11.14 19.08
CA ASP A 84 20.08 -11.15 20.52
C ASP A 84 18.60 -11.44 20.78
N ASP A 85 18.28 -12.69 21.13
CA ASP A 85 16.90 -13.14 21.34
C ASP A 85 16.15 -12.33 22.40
N PHE A 86 16.85 -11.89 23.46
CA PHE A 86 16.22 -11.15 24.56
C PHE A 86 15.90 -9.71 24.14
N GLN A 87 16.81 -9.05 23.44
CA GLN A 87 16.58 -7.71 22.91
C GLN A 87 15.55 -7.73 21.79
N TRP A 88 15.69 -8.67 20.85
CA TRP A 88 14.77 -8.81 19.74
C TRP A 88 13.35 -9.12 20.19
N GLN A 89 13.16 -9.94 21.23
CA GLN A 89 11.85 -10.19 21.81
C GLN A 89 11.20 -8.92 22.38
N ARG A 90 11.98 -8.03 23.00
CA ARG A 90 11.48 -6.72 23.46
C ARG A 90 11.06 -5.85 22.28
N ILE A 91 11.89 -5.80 21.23
CA ILE A 91 11.61 -5.05 19.99
C ILE A 91 10.32 -5.57 19.33
N ARG A 92 10.15 -6.89 19.20
CA ARG A 92 8.90 -7.50 18.70
C ARG A 92 7.68 -7.03 19.50
N GLY A 93 7.80 -6.93 20.81
CA GLY A 93 6.76 -6.41 21.69
C GLY A 93 6.37 -4.97 21.38
N VAL A 94 7.36 -4.10 21.15
CA VAL A 94 7.16 -2.69 20.77
C VAL A 94 6.55 -2.58 19.38
N LEU A 95 7.12 -3.26 18.37
CA LEU A 95 6.61 -3.25 16.99
C LEU A 95 5.16 -3.71 16.94
N ARG A 96 4.81 -4.81 17.60
CA ARG A 96 3.43 -5.30 17.65
C ARG A 96 2.46 -4.28 18.24
N LYS A 97 2.85 -3.56 19.30
CA LYS A 97 2.02 -2.49 19.89
C LYS A 97 1.87 -1.30 18.92
N SER A 98 2.96 -0.90 18.27
CA SER A 98 2.95 0.20 17.29
C SER A 98 2.05 -0.11 16.11
N ILE A 99 2.24 -1.28 15.49
CA ILE A 99 1.44 -1.73 14.35
C ILE A 99 -0.04 -1.79 14.73
N LYS A 100 -0.40 -2.37 15.89
CA LYS A 100 -1.80 -2.42 16.34
C LYS A 100 -2.43 -1.04 16.53
N LYS A 101 -1.65 -0.04 16.94
CA LYS A 101 -2.12 1.34 17.10
C LYS A 101 -2.37 2.01 15.75
N GLU A 102 -1.57 1.68 14.74
CA GLU A 102 -1.56 2.34 13.43
C GLU A 102 -2.30 1.55 12.34
N VAL A 103 -2.73 0.31 12.61
CA VAL A 103 -3.32 -0.58 11.58
C VAL A 103 -4.53 0.02 10.87
N GLY A 104 -5.32 0.85 11.56
CA GLY A 104 -6.45 1.58 10.96
C GLY A 104 -6.05 2.66 9.96
N LEU A 105 -4.78 3.10 9.97
CA LEU A 105 -4.21 4.11 9.06
C LEU A 105 -3.46 3.48 7.88
N PHE A 106 -3.25 2.16 7.88
CA PHE A 106 -2.57 1.47 6.78
C PHE A 106 -3.40 1.57 5.51
N PRO A 107 -2.81 1.73 4.32
CA PRO A 107 -3.56 2.06 3.12
C PRO A 107 -4.57 0.98 2.72
N THR A 108 -5.73 1.43 2.25
CA THR A 108 -6.72 0.62 1.51
C THR A 108 -6.91 1.13 0.09
N ALA A 109 -6.60 2.39 -0.16
CA ALA A 109 -6.76 3.05 -1.44
C ALA A 109 -5.43 3.15 -2.18
N TYR A 110 -5.40 2.71 -3.43
CA TYR A 110 -4.22 2.67 -4.28
C TYR A 110 -4.44 3.34 -5.61
N LYS A 111 -3.39 4.00 -6.11
CA LYS A 111 -3.29 4.41 -7.51
C LYS A 111 -2.41 3.46 -8.30
N TYR A 112 -2.92 3.01 -9.44
CA TYR A 112 -2.20 2.27 -10.46
C TYR A 112 -2.12 3.13 -11.71
N ASP A 113 -0.90 3.54 -12.08
CA ASP A 113 -0.68 4.41 -13.22
C ASP A 113 -0.22 3.59 -14.44
N THR A 114 -0.75 3.89 -15.62
CA THR A 114 -0.35 3.26 -16.90
C THR A 114 -0.40 4.27 -18.05
N GLU A 115 0.23 3.92 -19.16
CA GLU A 115 0.16 4.66 -20.42
C GLU A 115 -0.91 4.02 -21.32
N MET A 116 -1.60 4.86 -22.08
CA MET A 116 -2.67 4.50 -22.99
C MET A 116 -2.41 5.20 -24.32
N GLN A 117 -2.60 4.53 -25.44
CA GLN A 117 -2.34 5.12 -26.74
C GLN A 117 -3.66 5.38 -27.45
N LEU A 118 -3.86 6.59 -27.96
CA LEU A 118 -5.06 6.91 -28.74
C LEU A 118 -4.92 6.40 -30.18
N GLY A 119 -5.98 5.77 -30.64
CA GLY A 119 -6.17 5.29 -32.01
C GLY A 119 -6.94 6.28 -32.88
N LYS A 120 -7.91 5.75 -33.62
CA LYS A 120 -8.76 6.52 -34.53
C LYS A 120 -9.92 7.18 -33.78
N TYR A 121 -10.33 8.33 -34.27
CA TYR A 121 -11.56 8.96 -33.83
C TYR A 121 -12.77 8.28 -34.45
N ASP A 122 -13.77 8.00 -33.62
CA ASP A 122 -15.09 7.54 -34.03
C ASP A 122 -16.02 8.75 -34.13
N PHE A 123 -16.37 9.12 -35.37
CA PHE A 123 -17.23 10.28 -35.63
C PHE A 123 -18.70 10.03 -35.30
N GLU A 124 -19.15 8.77 -35.27
CA GLU A 124 -20.54 8.43 -34.96
C GLU A 124 -20.77 8.50 -33.46
N ASN A 125 -19.84 7.96 -32.67
CA ASN A 125 -19.95 7.90 -31.22
C ASN A 125 -19.24 9.06 -30.48
N GLU A 126 -18.54 9.94 -31.22
CA GLU A 126 -17.74 11.05 -30.69
C GLU A 126 -16.71 10.63 -29.62
N ILE A 127 -15.90 9.61 -29.93
CA ILE A 127 -14.91 9.04 -29.01
C ILE A 127 -13.55 8.90 -29.71
N TYR A 128 -12.46 9.29 -29.04
CA TYR A 128 -11.13 8.81 -29.43
C TYR A 128 -10.89 7.42 -28.86
N LEU A 129 -10.95 6.41 -29.72
CA LEU A 129 -10.71 5.04 -29.32
C LEU A 129 -9.28 4.86 -28.83
N PHE A 130 -9.06 4.01 -27.84
CA PHE A 130 -7.73 3.52 -27.51
C PHE A 130 -7.24 2.53 -28.58
N SER A 131 -5.93 2.46 -28.81
CA SER A 131 -5.32 1.52 -29.74
C SER A 131 -5.53 0.09 -29.25
N SER A 132 -5.50 -0.90 -30.15
CA SER A 132 -5.74 -2.31 -29.78
C SER A 132 -4.76 -2.86 -28.73
N GLY A 133 -3.55 -2.28 -28.62
CA GLY A 133 -2.57 -2.66 -27.61
C GLY A 133 -2.82 -2.06 -26.22
N THR A 134 -3.66 -1.03 -26.12
CA THR A 134 -3.94 -0.31 -24.88
C THR A 134 -5.41 -0.26 -24.51
N ILE A 135 -6.30 -0.73 -25.38
CA ILE A 135 -7.74 -0.74 -25.12
C ILE A 135 -8.08 -1.57 -23.89
N GLN A 136 -8.89 -1.00 -23.00
CA GLN A 136 -9.32 -1.66 -21.78
C GLN A 136 -10.65 -2.37 -22.02
N TYR A 137 -10.57 -3.57 -22.60
CA TYR A 137 -11.73 -4.43 -22.81
C TYR A 137 -11.83 -5.48 -21.70
N ASN A 138 -12.81 -5.32 -20.81
CA ASN A 138 -13.04 -6.22 -19.67
C ASN A 138 -11.81 -6.42 -18.79
N VAL A 139 -11.11 -5.32 -18.50
CA VAL A 139 -9.96 -5.36 -17.60
C VAL A 139 -10.49 -5.52 -16.19
N ASN A 140 -10.19 -6.66 -15.59
CA ASN A 140 -10.54 -6.97 -14.21
C ASN A 140 -9.36 -7.51 -13.41
N VAL A 141 -8.19 -7.75 -14.01
CA VAL A 141 -7.01 -8.26 -13.31
C VAL A 141 -5.79 -7.41 -13.64
N PHE A 142 -5.14 -6.87 -12.60
CA PHE A 142 -3.85 -6.22 -12.66
C PHE A 142 -2.81 -7.11 -12.00
N ASN A 143 -1.75 -7.45 -12.73
CA ASN A 143 -0.59 -8.12 -12.16
C ASN A 143 0.34 -7.05 -11.59
N ILE A 144 0.56 -7.11 -10.28
CA ILE A 144 1.44 -6.18 -9.58
C ILE A 144 2.73 -6.93 -9.27
N GLU A 145 3.81 -6.51 -9.91
CA GLU A 145 5.15 -6.98 -9.57
C GLU A 145 5.79 -5.97 -8.62
N THR A 146 6.15 -6.46 -7.45
CA THR A 146 6.88 -5.69 -6.46
C THR A 146 8.35 -6.03 -6.57
N ASN A 147 9.20 -5.00 -6.57
CA ASN A 147 10.62 -5.21 -6.40
C ASN A 147 10.86 -5.72 -4.98
N VAL A 148 11.13 -7.02 -4.83
CA VAL A 148 11.44 -7.68 -3.54
C VAL A 148 12.82 -7.27 -2.96
N ARG A 149 13.48 -6.31 -3.61
CA ARG A 149 14.63 -5.59 -3.10
C ARG A 149 14.11 -4.73 -1.93
N ASP A 150 14.29 -5.02 -0.64
CA ASP A 150 15.36 -5.73 0.02
C ASP A 150 14.85 -6.27 1.37
N TYR A 151 14.53 -7.56 1.47
CA TYR A 151 14.49 -8.15 2.81
C TYR A 151 15.89 -8.09 3.38
N CYS A 152 16.08 -7.32 4.44
CA CYS A 152 17.37 -7.31 5.06
C CYS A 152 17.57 -8.49 6.02
N GLY A 153 18.84 -8.77 6.31
CA GLY A 153 19.27 -9.98 6.98
C GLY A 153 19.37 -11.19 6.03
N LYS A 154 20.47 -11.93 6.14
CA LYS A 154 20.67 -13.21 5.44
C LYS A 154 20.01 -14.31 6.27
N GLY A 155 18.95 -14.95 5.79
CA GLY A 155 18.33 -16.03 6.56
C GLY A 155 17.07 -16.66 5.96
N ALA A 156 16.76 -17.85 6.46
CA ALA A 156 15.48 -18.50 6.30
C ALA A 156 14.46 -17.77 7.20
N GLY A 157 13.44 -17.19 6.58
CA GLY A 157 12.38 -16.47 7.27
C GLY A 157 11.17 -16.38 6.35
N LEU A 158 10.04 -15.96 6.90
CA LEU A 158 8.84 -15.73 6.09
C LEU A 158 9.19 -14.73 4.97
N LYS A 159 8.83 -15.10 3.74
CA LYS A 159 8.95 -14.26 2.54
C LYS A 159 7.56 -14.14 1.93
N LEU A 160 7.19 -12.94 1.54
CA LEU A 160 6.05 -12.68 0.67
C LEU A 160 6.41 -12.95 -0.79
N PRO A 161 5.42 -13.29 -1.64
CA PRO A 161 5.64 -13.35 -3.08
C PRO A 161 6.03 -11.98 -3.63
N SER A 162 6.77 -12.00 -4.73
CA SER A 162 7.08 -10.79 -5.51
C SER A 162 5.90 -10.30 -6.33
N SER A 163 4.92 -11.17 -6.59
CA SER A 163 3.80 -10.89 -7.47
C SER A 163 2.46 -11.00 -6.74
N PHE A 164 1.58 -10.06 -7.05
CA PHE A 164 0.23 -9.95 -6.51
C PHE A 164 -0.75 -9.83 -7.68
N SER A 165 -1.97 -10.33 -7.49
CA SER A 165 -3.04 -10.21 -8.46
C SER A 165 -4.14 -9.34 -7.88
N LEU A 166 -4.27 -8.11 -8.37
CA LEU A 166 -5.38 -7.23 -8.02
C LEU A 166 -6.54 -7.51 -8.95
N VAL A 167 -7.67 -7.95 -8.41
CA VAL A 167 -8.87 -8.33 -9.15
C VAL A 167 -9.98 -7.34 -8.81
N LEU A 168 -10.54 -6.68 -9.82
CA LEU A 168 -11.68 -5.79 -9.63
C LEU A 168 -12.96 -6.60 -9.41
N ASP A 169 -13.80 -6.12 -8.50
CA ASP A 169 -15.15 -6.65 -8.26
C ASP A 169 -16.08 -6.46 -9.47
N GLN A 170 -15.83 -5.43 -10.27
CA GLN A 170 -16.51 -5.17 -11.53
C GLN A 170 -15.52 -5.00 -12.68
N PRO A 171 -15.72 -5.68 -13.83
CA PRO A 171 -14.86 -5.50 -14.99
C PRO A 171 -15.05 -4.11 -15.56
N VAL A 172 -13.94 -3.49 -15.95
CA VAL A 172 -13.92 -2.15 -16.54
C VAL A 172 -13.94 -2.24 -18.05
N ARG A 173 -14.76 -1.40 -18.68
CA ARG A 173 -14.79 -1.23 -20.13
C ARG A 173 -14.71 0.24 -20.49
N VAL A 174 -13.52 0.71 -20.84
CA VAL A 174 -13.32 2.05 -21.40
C VAL A 174 -12.69 1.91 -22.79
N LEU A 175 -13.50 2.20 -23.81
CA LEU A 175 -13.10 2.03 -25.21
C LEU A 175 -12.25 3.20 -25.71
N GLY A 176 -12.34 4.35 -25.06
CA GLY A 176 -11.70 5.58 -25.50
C GLY A 176 -12.08 6.77 -24.63
N LEU A 177 -11.63 7.95 -25.05
CA LEU A 177 -11.95 9.22 -24.41
C LEU A 177 -13.14 9.87 -25.13
N PRO A 178 -14.27 10.10 -24.45
CA PRO A 178 -15.40 10.82 -25.04
C PRO A 178 -15.00 12.28 -25.26
N MET A 179 -15.09 12.75 -26.50
CA MET A 179 -14.85 14.15 -26.84
C MET A 179 -15.49 14.47 -28.19
N THR A 180 -16.12 15.63 -28.29
CA THR A 180 -16.71 16.11 -29.54
C THR A 180 -15.63 16.27 -30.61
N LYS A 181 -16.04 16.29 -31.89
CA LYS A 181 -15.08 16.42 -33.01
C LYS A 181 -14.16 17.63 -32.83
N LYS A 182 -14.73 18.77 -32.42
CA LYS A 182 -13.99 20.01 -32.20
C LYS A 182 -12.99 19.90 -31.06
N GLU A 183 -13.39 19.32 -29.92
CA GLU A 183 -12.49 19.08 -28.80
C GLU A 183 -11.34 18.14 -29.18
N GLY A 184 -11.68 17.10 -29.95
CA GLY A 184 -10.75 16.16 -30.54
C GLY A 184 -9.67 16.79 -31.41
N GLU A 185 -10.07 17.63 -32.36
CA GLU A 185 -9.15 18.35 -33.23
C GLU A 185 -8.22 19.28 -32.45
N VAL A 186 -8.76 19.98 -31.44
CA VAL A 186 -7.97 20.86 -30.57
C VAL A 186 -7.00 20.04 -29.74
N PHE A 187 -7.44 18.90 -29.20
CA PHE A 187 -6.63 18.02 -28.38
C PHE A 187 -5.45 17.43 -29.15
N LEU A 188 -5.66 16.89 -30.35
CA LEU A 188 -4.56 16.39 -31.19
C LEU A 188 -3.52 17.47 -31.51
N LYS A 189 -3.96 18.69 -31.84
CA LYS A 189 -3.05 19.82 -32.08
C LYS A 189 -2.21 20.17 -30.86
N ARG A 190 -2.76 20.01 -29.64
CA ARG A 190 -1.97 20.20 -28.41
C ARG A 190 -0.94 19.10 -28.23
N MET A 191 -1.31 17.84 -28.44
CA MET A 191 -0.38 16.70 -28.37
C MET A 191 0.79 16.87 -29.36
N GLU A 192 0.50 17.25 -30.60
CA GLU A 192 1.53 17.54 -31.62
C GLU A 192 2.46 18.68 -31.20
N LYS A 193 1.91 19.75 -30.60
CA LYS A 193 2.71 20.88 -30.09
C LYS A 193 3.62 20.47 -28.92
N GLU A 194 3.23 19.46 -28.15
CA GLU A 194 4.00 18.89 -27.04
C GLU A 194 4.91 17.73 -27.46
N ASP A 195 5.12 17.52 -28.77
CA ASP A 195 5.94 16.45 -29.36
C ASP A 195 5.46 15.02 -28.98
N ASN A 196 4.17 14.89 -28.63
CA ASN A 196 3.53 13.61 -28.32
C ASN A 196 2.89 13.02 -29.59
N LEU A 197 3.75 12.66 -30.55
CA LEU A 197 3.33 12.14 -31.87
C LEU A 197 2.69 10.75 -31.78
N ASP A 198 3.06 9.97 -30.76
CA ASP A 198 2.52 8.63 -30.50
C ASP A 198 1.12 8.65 -29.88
N ARG A 199 0.60 9.85 -29.55
CA ARG A 199 -0.72 10.07 -28.96
C ARG A 199 -0.91 9.32 -27.64
N ILE A 200 0.11 9.34 -26.79
CA ILE A 200 0.08 8.71 -25.47
C ILE A 200 -0.66 9.61 -24.49
N VAL A 201 -1.60 9.04 -23.74
CA VAL A 201 -2.22 9.65 -22.56
C VAL A 201 -1.94 8.79 -21.34
N TYR A 202 -1.96 9.40 -20.16
CA TYR A 202 -1.62 8.73 -18.92
C TYR A 202 -2.90 8.44 -18.15
N ALA A 203 -3.15 7.18 -17.82
CA ALA A 203 -4.29 6.77 -17.01
C ALA A 203 -3.85 6.48 -15.57
N ARG A 204 -4.69 6.87 -14.62
CA ARG A 204 -4.58 6.50 -13.20
C ARG A 204 -5.86 5.80 -12.79
N PHE A 205 -5.74 4.55 -12.36
CA PHE A 205 -6.80 3.80 -11.72
C PHE A 205 -6.72 4.01 -10.22
N ASN A 206 -7.79 4.52 -9.64
CA ASN A 206 -7.97 4.71 -8.21
C ASN A 206 -8.77 3.52 -7.67
N ILE A 207 -8.14 2.63 -6.90
CA ILE A 207 -8.69 1.34 -6.52
C ILE A 207 -8.68 1.19 -5.00
N ASN A 208 -9.82 0.83 -4.43
CA ASN A 208 -9.96 0.51 -3.01
C ASN A 208 -9.88 -1.00 -2.81
N ILE A 209 -8.91 -1.48 -2.05
CA ILE A 209 -8.85 -2.89 -1.64
C ILE A 209 -10.00 -3.16 -0.69
N ILE A 210 -10.82 -4.15 -1.03
CA ILE A 210 -11.99 -4.57 -0.24
C ILE A 210 -11.76 -5.92 0.43
N PHE A 211 -10.86 -6.75 -0.12
CA PHE A 211 -10.52 -8.04 0.46
C PHE A 211 -9.11 -8.48 0.03
N VAL A 212 -8.48 -9.29 0.89
CA VAL A 212 -7.17 -9.90 0.63
C VAL A 212 -7.29 -11.39 0.91
N GLU A 213 -6.86 -12.22 -0.03
CA GLU A 213 -6.87 -13.66 0.13
C GLU A 213 -6.02 -14.09 1.35
N PRO A 214 -6.54 -14.95 2.25
CA PRO A 214 -5.79 -15.45 3.38
C PRO A 214 -4.54 -16.24 2.96
N PHE A 215 -3.36 -15.72 3.30
CA PHE A 215 -2.06 -16.27 2.91
C PHE A 215 -1.51 -17.32 3.89
N LEU A 216 -1.80 -17.17 5.21
CA LEU A 216 -0.95 -17.79 6.24
C LEU A 216 -1.44 -19.09 6.87
N LYS A 217 -2.71 -19.50 6.76
CA LYS A 217 -3.18 -20.69 7.51
C LYS A 217 -2.54 -22.01 7.06
N LYS A 218 -2.02 -22.09 5.83
CA LYS A 218 -1.36 -23.31 5.32
C LYS A 218 0.17 -23.20 5.24
N THR A 219 0.71 -21.99 5.32
CA THR A 219 2.12 -21.71 4.98
C THR A 219 2.98 -21.41 6.21
N ILE A 220 2.41 -20.83 7.27
CA ILE A 220 3.10 -20.78 8.57
C ILE A 220 2.98 -22.17 9.19
N ARG A 221 3.98 -22.99 8.92
CA ARG A 221 4.25 -24.13 9.80
C ARG A 221 4.47 -23.60 11.20
N THR A 222 3.81 -24.20 12.18
CA THR A 222 4.11 -23.87 13.58
C THR A 222 5.60 -24.13 13.83
N GLU A 223 6.23 -23.37 14.73
CA GLU A 223 7.64 -23.64 15.09
C GLU A 223 7.84 -25.10 15.51
N GLU A 224 6.81 -25.72 16.08
CA GLU A 224 6.76 -27.13 16.44
C GLU A 224 6.80 -28.06 15.23
N GLU A 225 6.01 -27.80 14.17
CA GLU A 225 6.08 -28.56 12.91
C GLU A 225 7.44 -28.42 12.22
N ALA A 226 8.00 -27.22 12.21
CA ALA A 226 9.34 -26.97 11.66
C ALA A 226 10.42 -27.74 12.45
N ARG A 227 10.31 -27.76 13.79
CA ARG A 227 11.22 -28.48 14.67
C ARG A 227 11.10 -30.00 14.51
N LEU A 228 9.88 -30.52 14.34
CA LEU A 228 9.62 -31.94 14.10
C LEU A 228 10.19 -32.41 12.76
N ASP A 229 10.08 -31.61 11.70
CA ASP A 229 10.66 -31.96 10.40
C ASP A 229 12.19 -31.92 10.41
N TYR A 230 12.80 -30.96 11.12
CA TYR A 230 14.25 -30.92 11.34
C TYR A 230 14.73 -32.17 12.10
N GLN A 231 14.04 -32.56 13.17
CA GLN A 231 14.33 -33.79 13.91
C GLN A 231 14.18 -35.05 13.05
N LYS A 232 13.33 -35.03 12.03
CA LYS A 232 13.13 -36.12 11.07
C LYS A 232 14.16 -36.15 9.93
N GLY A 233 15.17 -35.26 9.96
CA GLY A 233 16.17 -35.18 8.90
C GLY A 233 15.61 -34.76 7.55
N LYS A 234 14.39 -34.21 7.49
CA LYS A 234 13.89 -33.60 6.27
C LYS A 234 14.65 -32.30 6.09
N ALA A 235 15.44 -32.21 5.02
CA ALA A 235 16.06 -30.96 4.62
C ALA A 235 14.96 -29.88 4.56
N GLN A 236 15.25 -28.71 5.13
CA GLN A 236 14.41 -27.52 4.97
C GLN A 236 14.42 -27.15 3.49
N GLU A 237 13.58 -27.80 2.70
CA GLU A 237 13.17 -27.23 1.43
C GLU A 237 12.51 -25.90 1.79
N ASN A 238 13.09 -24.80 1.30
CA ASN A 238 12.43 -23.52 1.32
C ASN A 238 11.09 -23.75 0.62
N ILE A 239 9.99 -23.83 1.38
CA ILE A 239 8.64 -23.94 0.85
C ILE A 239 8.31 -22.56 0.28
N PHE A 240 8.93 -22.25 -0.86
CA PHE A 240 8.67 -21.08 -1.65
C PHE A 240 7.41 -21.41 -2.43
N VAL A 241 6.26 -21.10 -1.83
CA VAL A 241 5.02 -21.18 -2.57
C VAL A 241 5.02 -19.96 -3.49
N GLU A 242 5.36 -20.16 -4.76
CA GLU A 242 5.28 -19.14 -5.83
C GLU A 242 3.81 -18.81 -6.17
N ARG A 243 2.97 -18.68 -5.14
CA ARG A 243 1.57 -18.28 -5.29
C ARG A 243 1.49 -16.78 -5.20
N LYS A 244 0.92 -16.18 -6.24
CA LYS A 244 0.42 -14.81 -6.21
C LYS A 244 -0.61 -14.69 -5.09
N ILE A 245 -0.53 -13.63 -4.29
CA ILE A 245 -1.61 -13.28 -3.37
C ILE A 245 -2.66 -12.51 -4.16
N LYS A 246 -3.92 -12.94 -4.08
CA LYS A 246 -5.05 -12.23 -4.68
C LYS A 246 -5.50 -11.08 -3.75
N LEU A 247 -5.63 -9.89 -4.33
CA LEU A 247 -6.21 -8.69 -3.73
C LEU A 247 -7.51 -8.41 -4.48
N ASP A 248 -8.65 -8.38 -3.80
CA ASP A 248 -9.90 -7.96 -4.42
C ASP A 248 -10.09 -6.45 -4.19
N GLY A 249 -10.38 -5.72 -5.25
CA GLY A 249 -10.48 -4.27 -5.25
C GLY A 249 -11.78 -3.77 -5.88
N HIS A 250 -12.21 -2.58 -5.46
CA HIS A 250 -13.27 -1.81 -6.05
C HIS A 250 -12.68 -0.62 -6.79
N LEU A 251 -13.02 -0.43 -8.05
CA LEU A 251 -12.56 0.74 -8.81
C LEU A 251 -13.37 1.98 -8.36
N ASP A 252 -12.71 2.97 -7.77
CA ASP A 252 -13.32 4.27 -7.48
C ASP A 252 -13.43 5.13 -8.75
N SER A 253 -12.33 5.25 -9.49
CA SER A 253 -12.29 6.07 -10.70
C SER A 253 -11.10 5.78 -11.60
N ILE A 254 -11.19 6.23 -12.85
CA ILE A 254 -10.06 6.29 -13.78
C ILE A 254 -9.90 7.73 -14.24
N GLU A 255 -8.72 8.29 -14.03
CA GLU A 255 -8.38 9.64 -14.42
C GLU A 255 -7.39 9.61 -15.59
N TYR A 256 -7.68 10.35 -16.65
CA TYR A 256 -6.85 10.43 -17.85
C TYR A 256 -6.18 11.80 -17.93
N TYR A 257 -4.90 11.82 -18.26
CA TYR A 257 -4.04 13.00 -18.25
C TYR A 257 -3.29 13.15 -19.56
N GLU A 258 -3.08 14.40 -19.96
CA GLU A 258 -2.32 14.77 -21.17
C GLU A 258 -0.80 14.62 -20.94
N ASP A 259 -0.34 14.82 -19.70
CA ASP A 259 1.08 14.85 -19.35
C ASP A 259 1.49 13.75 -18.36
N LYS A 260 2.76 13.36 -18.43
CA LYS A 260 3.35 12.31 -17.55
C LYS A 260 3.34 12.69 -16.07
N ALA A 261 3.40 13.98 -15.76
CA ALA A 261 3.32 14.48 -14.39
C ALA A 261 1.88 14.44 -13.84
N ARG A 262 0.89 14.17 -14.69
CA ARG A 262 -0.54 14.04 -14.36
C ARG A 262 -1.07 15.32 -13.73
N THR A 263 -0.79 16.44 -14.38
CA THR A 263 -1.22 17.78 -13.95
C THR A 263 -2.35 18.35 -14.79
N LYS A 264 -2.50 17.87 -16.03
CA LYS A 264 -3.53 18.27 -17.00
C LYS A 264 -4.52 17.13 -17.21
N MET A 265 -5.55 17.06 -16.36
CA MET A 265 -6.61 16.07 -16.49
C MET A 265 -7.47 16.35 -17.73
N ILE A 266 -7.72 15.32 -18.51
CA ILE A 266 -8.56 15.36 -19.73
C ILE A 266 -9.97 14.86 -19.40
N TYR A 267 -10.07 13.76 -18.67
CA TYR A 267 -11.32 13.05 -18.43
C TYR A 267 -11.25 12.23 -17.14
N LYS A 268 -12.39 12.09 -16.46
CA LYS A 268 -12.56 11.21 -15.30
C LYS A 268 -13.73 10.28 -15.55
N TYR A 269 -13.46 8.98 -15.54
CA TYR A 269 -14.45 7.92 -15.54
C TYR A 269 -14.75 7.50 -14.10
N THR A 270 -16.03 7.34 -13.78
CA THR A 270 -16.52 6.78 -12.51
C THR A 270 -17.46 5.62 -12.88
N PRO A 271 -17.17 4.38 -12.47
CA PRO A 271 -17.94 3.19 -12.84
C PRO A 271 -19.36 3.17 -12.27
#